data_AF-A0A426W6P0-F1
#
_entry.id   AF-A0A426W6P0-F1
#
_cell.length_a   1.000
_cell.length_b   1.000
_cell.length_c   1.000
_cell.angle_alpha   90.00
_cell.angle_beta   90.00
_cell.angle_gamma   90.00
#
_symmetry.space_group_name_H-M   'P 1'
#
loop_
_entity.id
_entity.type
_entity.pdbx_description
1 polymer ?
#
loop_
_entity_poly.entity_id
_entity_poly.type
_entity_poly.pdbx_seq_one_letter_code
_entity_poly.pdbx_strand_id
1 'polypeptide(L)'
;MDPISIFTVKNRLIIGYTILIGLILIVGGYSFIQDGVLGDQTVKMYKHPLAVTRAALRANVGIIKMHRSMKDVALAKDEAGIASAKAKVSGYEKEVYDQYTIVEDRILGKEGEQLIAETIQVFRDWKPIRDEVITLMESGKRGEAAAITKGRGAKHVDMISTKMDALVDYAAVKGEGFFNKAVKTTNDTQMMLMLLMAVAVIFASVAAFLLIRSILGPIDHLRATIHAIEAESDLNGTYLRTNILI
;
A
#
# COMPACT_ATOMS: atom_id res chain seq x y z
N MET A 1 54.11 15.39 -23.91
CA MET A 1 53.41 16.40 -23.09
C MET A 1 52.46 15.64 -22.19
N ASP A 2 52.91 15.28 -20.99
CA ASP A 2 52.08 14.62 -20.00
C ASP A 2 51.17 15.67 -19.35
N PRO A 3 49.85 15.57 -19.49
CA PRO A 3 48.95 16.47 -18.79
C PRO A 3 49.01 16.11 -17.30
N ILE A 4 49.86 16.87 -16.59
CA ILE A 4 49.80 17.24 -15.18
C ILE A 4 48.85 16.36 -14.35
N SER A 5 49.43 15.40 -13.65
CA SER A 5 48.80 14.66 -12.55
C SER A 5 48.52 15.62 -11.38
N ILE A 6 47.45 16.40 -11.45
CA ILE A 6 47.04 17.37 -10.41
C ILE A 6 46.56 16.65 -9.12
N PHE A 7 46.22 15.37 -9.18
CA PHE A 7 45.67 14.63 -8.04
C PHE A 7 46.67 13.66 -7.43
N THR A 8 47.06 13.89 -6.17
CA THR A 8 47.74 12.91 -5.32
C THR A 8 46.88 11.66 -5.15
N VAL A 9 47.50 10.49 -4.90
CA VAL A 9 46.82 9.20 -4.69
C VAL A 9 45.65 9.32 -3.69
N LYS A 10 45.85 10.11 -2.62
CA LYS A 10 44.83 10.46 -1.62
C LYS A 10 43.56 11.02 -2.25
N ASN A 11 43.66 12.02 -3.12
CA ASN A 11 42.48 12.67 -3.70
C ASN A 11 41.72 11.73 -4.64
N ARG A 12 42.41 10.83 -5.34
CA ARG A 12 41.78 9.83 -6.22
C ARG A 12 40.94 8.83 -5.42
N LEU A 13 41.47 8.35 -4.29
CA LEU A 13 40.74 7.48 -3.36
C LEU A 13 39.53 8.19 -2.75
N ILE A 14 39.69 9.44 -2.31
CA ILE A 14 38.59 10.23 -1.73
C ILE A 14 37.45 10.43 -2.75
N ILE A 15 37.77 10.78 -3.99
CA ILE A 15 36.75 10.97 -5.04
C ILE A 15 35.99 9.67 -5.28
N GLY A 16 36.69 8.54 -5.46
CA GLY A 16 36.07 7.23 -5.68
C GLY A 16 35.12 6.84 -4.54
N TYR A 17 35.58 6.95 -3.29
CA TYR A 17 34.75 6.66 -2.12
C TYR A 17 33.59 7.63 -1.96
N THR A 18 33.79 8.93 -2.21
CA THR A 18 32.72 9.94 -2.10
C THR A 18 31.60 9.66 -3.10
N ILE A 19 31.95 9.27 -4.34
CA ILE A 19 30.94 8.93 -5.35
C ILE A 19 30.21 7.64 -4.96
N LEU A 20 30.91 6.63 -4.45
CA LEU A 20 30.26 5.40 -3.96
C LEU A 20 29.28 5.68 -2.83
N ILE A 21 29.69 6.48 -1.83
CA ILE A 21 28.81 6.89 -0.73
C ILE A 21 27.62 7.69 -1.27
N GLY A 22 27.85 8.64 -2.16
CA GLY A 22 26.78 9.42 -2.79
C GLY A 22 25.76 8.54 -3.51
N LEU A 23 26.23 7.53 -4.23
CA LEU A 23 25.37 6.58 -4.93
C LEU A 23 24.54 5.74 -3.95
N ILE A 24 25.15 5.25 -2.87
CA ILE A 24 24.42 4.53 -1.80
C ILE A 24 23.33 5.42 -1.20
N LEU A 25 23.63 6.68 -0.92
CA LEU A 25 22.66 7.64 -0.37
C LEU A 25 21.52 7.91 -1.34
N ILE A 26 21.80 8.03 -2.64
CA ILE A 26 20.76 8.23 -3.67
C ILE A 26 19.83 7.00 -3.74
N VAL A 27 20.40 5.79 -3.79
CA VAL A 27 19.63 4.55 -3.83
C VAL A 27 18.79 4.39 -2.57
N GLY A 28 19.41 4.50 -1.40
CA GLY A 28 18.72 4.37 -0.11
C GLY A 28 17.64 5.43 0.09
N GLY A 29 17.94 6.69 -0.28
CA GLY A 29 16.97 7.78 -0.21
C GLY A 29 15.77 7.57 -1.14
N TYR A 30 16.02 7.14 -2.38
CA TYR A 30 14.95 6.81 -3.33
C TYR A 30 14.07 5.66 -2.83
N SER A 31 14.68 4.56 -2.36
CA SER A 31 13.95 3.44 -1.76
C SER A 31 13.06 3.89 -0.60
N PHE A 32 13.60 4.68 0.33
CA PHE A 32 12.87 5.12 1.52
C PHE A 32 11.67 6.01 1.18
N ILE A 33 11.82 6.90 0.18
CA ILE A 33 10.71 7.73 -0.30
C ILE A 33 9.61 6.86 -0.89
N GLN A 34 9.96 5.88 -1.73
CA GLN A 34 8.94 5.04 -2.35
C GLN A 34 8.25 4.11 -1.35
N ASP A 35 8.97 3.56 -0.38
CA ASP A 35 8.35 2.75 0.68
C ASP A 35 7.27 3.54 1.42
N GLY A 36 7.49 4.85 1.65
CA GLY A 36 6.50 5.77 2.18
C GLY A 36 5.26 5.91 1.28
N VAL A 37 5.46 6.05 -0.04
CA VAL A 37 4.36 6.12 -1.02
C VAL A 37 3.55 4.82 -1.04
N LEU A 38 4.22 3.67 -1.06
CA LEU A 38 3.57 2.36 -1.04
C LEU A 38 2.78 2.14 0.26
N GLY A 39 3.35 2.55 1.39
CA GLY A 39 2.69 2.55 2.69
C GLY A 39 1.43 3.42 2.69
N ASP A 40 1.49 4.65 2.17
CA ASP A 40 0.34 5.54 2.06
C ASP A 40 -0.78 4.96 1.19
N GLN A 41 -0.46 4.37 0.02
CA GLN A 41 -1.46 3.72 -0.83
C GLN A 41 -2.15 2.55 -0.09
N THR A 42 -1.37 1.74 0.63
CA THR A 42 -1.89 0.59 1.40
C THR A 42 -2.80 1.06 2.54
N VAL A 43 -2.38 2.08 3.28
CA VAL A 43 -3.18 2.67 4.36
C VAL A 43 -4.48 3.27 3.82
N LYS A 44 -4.41 4.02 2.71
CA LYS A 44 -5.60 4.59 2.07
C LYS A 44 -6.56 3.50 1.60
N MET A 45 -6.06 2.46 0.95
CA MET A 45 -6.86 1.30 0.54
C MET A 45 -7.58 0.65 1.74
N TYR A 46 -6.86 0.44 2.85
CA TYR A 46 -7.40 -0.20 4.04
C TYR A 46 -8.45 0.67 4.76
N LYS A 47 -8.15 1.96 4.95
CA LYS A 47 -8.99 2.90 5.69
C LYS A 47 -10.21 3.37 4.89
N HIS A 48 -10.15 3.36 3.57
CA HIS A 48 -11.23 3.85 2.72
C HIS A 48 -11.98 2.72 2.03
N PRO A 49 -11.64 2.28 0.79
CA PRO A 49 -12.47 1.35 0.04
C PRO A 49 -12.74 0.04 0.78
N LEU A 50 -11.74 -0.57 1.44
CA LEU A 50 -11.98 -1.80 2.20
C LEU A 50 -12.86 -1.58 3.44
N ALA A 51 -12.76 -0.43 4.10
CA ALA A 51 -13.65 -0.09 5.22
C ALA A 51 -15.09 0.10 4.73
N VAL A 52 -15.27 0.80 3.61
CA VAL A 52 -16.58 1.03 2.98
C VAL A 52 -17.20 -0.28 2.52
N THR A 53 -16.47 -1.15 1.80
CA THR A 53 -16.97 -2.46 1.37
C THR A 53 -17.46 -3.29 2.56
N ARG A 54 -16.68 -3.35 3.65
CA ARG A 54 -17.08 -4.10 4.86
C ARG A 54 -18.30 -3.50 5.53
N ALA A 55 -18.35 -2.17 5.67
CA ALA A 55 -19.48 -1.48 6.30
C ALA A 55 -20.76 -1.65 5.46
N ALA A 56 -20.67 -1.49 4.14
CA ALA A 56 -21.78 -1.70 3.22
C ALA A 56 -22.30 -3.15 3.27
N LEU A 57 -21.42 -4.16 3.24
CA LEU A 57 -21.84 -5.56 3.38
C LEU A 57 -22.53 -5.82 4.73
N ARG A 58 -22.01 -5.26 5.83
CA ARG A 58 -22.64 -5.39 7.15
C ARG A 58 -24.00 -4.70 7.24
N ALA A 59 -24.13 -3.50 6.66
CA ALA A 59 -25.41 -2.80 6.55
C ALA A 59 -26.41 -3.64 5.74
N ASN A 60 -25.99 -4.21 4.61
CA ASN A 60 -26.86 -5.07 3.79
C ASN A 60 -27.34 -6.31 4.56
N VAL A 61 -26.44 -6.96 5.31
CA VAL A 61 -26.82 -8.04 6.23
C VAL A 61 -27.83 -7.57 7.29
N GLY A 62 -27.65 -6.36 7.84
CA GLY A 62 -28.61 -5.74 8.76
C GLY A 62 -29.99 -5.56 8.12
N ILE A 63 -30.05 -5.05 6.89
CA ILE A 63 -31.29 -4.88 6.11
C ILE A 63 -31.98 -6.23 5.88
N ILE A 64 -31.24 -7.27 5.49
CA ILE A 64 -31.78 -8.63 5.32
C ILE A 64 -32.35 -9.17 6.63
N LYS A 65 -31.63 -8.98 7.76
CA LYS A 65 -32.11 -9.37 9.09
C LYS A 65 -33.38 -8.60 9.48
N MET A 66 -33.45 -7.30 9.22
CA MET A 66 -34.65 -6.49 9.42
C MET A 66 -35.81 -7.02 8.60
N HIS A 67 -35.60 -7.33 7.32
CA HIS A 67 -36.66 -7.82 6.44
C HIS A 67 -37.17 -9.18 6.91
N ARG A 68 -36.27 -10.06 7.37
CA ARG A 68 -36.66 -11.32 8.02
C ARG A 68 -37.48 -11.07 9.28
N SER A 69 -37.05 -10.17 10.18
CA SER A 69 -37.81 -9.87 11.40
C SER A 69 -39.15 -9.17 11.13
N MET A 70 -39.30 -8.46 10.01
CA MET A 70 -40.62 -7.97 9.57
C MET A 70 -41.55 -9.11 9.13
N LYS A 71 -41.02 -10.23 8.62
CA LYS A 71 -41.82 -11.44 8.40
C LYS A 71 -42.24 -12.06 9.74
N ASP A 72 -41.37 -12.03 10.74
CA ASP A 72 -41.73 -12.47 12.10
C ASP A 72 -42.86 -11.60 12.68
N VAL A 73 -42.84 -10.28 12.47
CA VAL A 73 -43.96 -9.38 12.81
C VAL A 73 -45.25 -9.84 12.13
N ALA A 74 -45.22 -10.08 10.81
CA ALA A 74 -46.41 -10.48 10.04
C ALA A 74 -46.95 -11.88 10.42
N LEU A 75 -46.12 -12.73 11.04
CA LEU A 75 -46.47 -14.11 11.44
C LEU A 75 -46.74 -14.27 12.94
N ALA A 76 -46.42 -13.27 13.76
CA ALA A 76 -46.59 -13.31 15.21
C ALA A 76 -48.05 -13.58 15.61
N LYS A 77 -48.29 -14.50 16.55
CA LYS A 77 -49.65 -14.93 16.94
C LYS A 77 -50.30 -14.03 17.99
N ASP A 78 -49.49 -13.31 18.75
CA ASP A 78 -49.90 -12.46 19.87
C ASP A 78 -49.11 -11.13 19.88
N GLU A 79 -49.55 -10.20 20.72
CA GLU A 79 -48.91 -8.89 20.88
C GLU A 79 -47.47 -8.99 21.39
N ALA A 80 -47.18 -9.95 22.26
CA ALA A 80 -45.83 -10.18 22.78
C ALA A 80 -44.85 -10.55 21.66
N GLY A 81 -45.26 -11.40 20.72
CA GLY A 81 -44.50 -11.76 19.53
C GLY A 81 -44.27 -10.57 18.60
N ILE A 82 -45.29 -9.73 18.39
CA ILE A 82 -45.18 -8.48 17.60
C ILE A 82 -44.15 -7.56 18.25
N ALA A 83 -44.26 -7.30 19.56
CA ALA A 83 -43.36 -6.43 20.30
C ALA A 83 -41.91 -6.93 20.27
N SER A 84 -41.69 -8.24 20.45
CA SER A 84 -40.35 -8.86 20.37
C SER A 84 -39.73 -8.72 18.98
N ALA A 85 -40.50 -8.98 17.92
CA ALA A 85 -40.01 -8.83 16.54
C ALA A 85 -39.73 -7.36 16.18
N LYS A 86 -40.59 -6.43 16.62
CA LYS A 86 -40.40 -4.97 16.48
C LYS A 86 -39.10 -4.50 17.15
N ALA A 87 -38.82 -4.98 18.35
CA ALA A 87 -37.59 -4.66 19.07
C ALA A 87 -36.33 -5.13 18.29
N LYS A 88 -36.37 -6.33 17.70
CA LYS A 88 -35.27 -6.82 16.83
C LYS A 88 -35.07 -5.94 15.61
N VAL A 89 -36.16 -5.53 14.95
CA VAL A 89 -36.11 -4.63 13.79
C VAL A 89 -35.44 -3.31 14.17
N SER A 90 -35.82 -2.69 15.30
CA SER A 90 -35.19 -1.46 15.78
C SER A 90 -33.70 -1.63 16.13
N GLY A 91 -33.32 -2.78 16.70
CA GLY A 91 -31.92 -3.11 16.98
C GLY A 91 -31.07 -3.17 15.70
N TYR A 92 -31.53 -3.93 14.69
CA TYR A 92 -30.84 -4.02 13.41
C TYR A 92 -30.85 -2.69 12.64
N GLU A 93 -31.91 -1.89 12.74
CA GLU A 93 -31.97 -0.55 12.15
C GLU A 93 -30.86 0.35 12.69
N LYS A 94 -30.62 0.31 14.00
CA LYS A 94 -29.50 1.03 14.61
C LYS A 94 -28.15 0.54 14.07
N GLU A 95 -27.95 -0.78 13.98
CA GLU A 95 -26.73 -1.36 13.42
C GLU A 95 -26.48 -0.88 11.97
N VAL A 96 -27.53 -0.78 11.16
CA VAL A 96 -27.45 -0.29 9.78
C VAL A 96 -27.00 1.17 9.74
N TYR A 97 -27.59 2.05 10.56
CA TYR A 97 -27.16 3.46 10.63
C TYR A 97 -25.73 3.62 11.16
N ASP A 98 -25.31 2.79 12.13
CA ASP A 98 -23.94 2.78 12.61
C ASP A 98 -22.96 2.43 11.46
N GLN A 99 -23.33 1.49 10.59
CA GLN A 99 -22.53 1.16 9.39
C GLN A 99 -22.57 2.26 8.32
N TYR A 100 -23.72 2.91 8.10
CA TYR A 100 -23.80 4.03 7.15
C TYR A 100 -22.91 5.19 7.56
N THR A 101 -22.81 5.49 8.86
CA THR A 101 -21.88 6.52 9.37
C THR A 101 -20.44 6.22 8.97
N ILE A 102 -20.03 4.94 9.02
CA ILE A 102 -18.69 4.51 8.57
C ILE A 102 -18.53 4.70 7.06
N VAL A 103 -19.57 4.39 6.28
CA VAL A 103 -19.54 4.59 4.83
C VAL A 103 -19.41 6.07 4.50
N GLU A 104 -20.22 6.94 5.09
CA GLU A 104 -20.17 8.40 4.88
C GLU A 104 -18.80 8.99 5.22
N ASP A 105 -18.17 8.56 6.32
CA ASP A 105 -16.84 9.03 6.74
C ASP A 105 -15.70 8.55 5.81
N ARG A 106 -15.85 7.39 5.19
CA ARG A 106 -14.75 6.69 4.49
C ARG A 106 -14.88 6.63 2.98
N ILE A 107 -16.06 6.87 2.44
CA ILE A 107 -16.30 6.87 1.00
C ILE A 107 -15.54 8.00 0.33
N LEU A 108 -15.00 7.73 -0.86
CA LEU A 108 -14.14 8.66 -1.57
C LEU A 108 -14.83 9.17 -2.82
N GLY A 109 -14.90 10.49 -2.97
CA GLY A 109 -15.35 11.17 -4.17
C GLY A 109 -16.85 11.45 -4.20
N LYS A 110 -17.21 12.49 -4.95
CA LYS A 110 -18.58 13.04 -5.01
C LYS A 110 -19.64 12.02 -5.44
N GLU A 111 -19.29 11.14 -6.39
CA GLU A 111 -20.19 10.07 -6.84
C GLU A 111 -20.52 9.10 -5.70
N GLY A 112 -19.53 8.76 -4.88
CA GLY A 112 -19.70 7.91 -3.72
C GLY A 112 -20.53 8.59 -2.63
N GLU A 113 -20.24 9.87 -2.33
CA GLU A 113 -21.03 10.70 -1.40
C GLU A 113 -22.51 10.77 -1.81
N GLN A 114 -22.78 10.98 -3.10
CA GLN A 114 -24.14 10.97 -3.62
C GLN A 114 -24.78 9.58 -3.49
N LEU A 115 -24.05 8.52 -3.83
CA LEU A 115 -24.54 7.15 -3.78
C LEU A 115 -24.96 6.74 -2.36
N ILE A 116 -24.17 7.08 -1.34
CA ILE A 116 -24.54 6.79 0.06
C ILE A 116 -25.75 7.62 0.49
N ALA A 117 -25.81 8.91 0.13
CA ALA A 117 -26.96 9.76 0.45
C ALA A 117 -28.27 9.22 -0.13
N GLU A 118 -28.26 8.79 -1.39
CA GLU A 118 -29.41 8.15 -2.04
C GLU A 118 -29.78 6.82 -1.37
N THR A 119 -28.78 6.01 -1.00
CA THR A 119 -29.00 4.71 -0.34
C THR A 119 -29.67 4.89 1.02
N ILE A 120 -29.20 5.85 1.81
CA ILE A 120 -29.80 6.19 3.11
C ILE A 120 -31.24 6.69 2.90
N GLN A 121 -31.49 7.50 1.88
CA GLN A 121 -32.84 7.97 1.59
C GLN A 121 -33.80 6.81 1.27
N VAL A 122 -33.40 5.92 0.37
CA VAL A 122 -34.18 4.73 0.01
C VAL A 122 -34.43 3.85 1.24
N PHE A 123 -33.44 3.70 2.13
CA PHE A 123 -33.60 2.98 3.39
C PHE A 123 -34.60 3.66 4.34
N ARG A 124 -34.55 4.99 4.47
CA ARG A 124 -35.52 5.77 5.26
C ARG A 124 -36.94 5.61 4.75
N ASP A 125 -37.13 5.59 3.43
CA ASP A 125 -38.44 5.44 2.79
C ASP A 125 -39.06 4.05 3.04
N TRP A 126 -38.28 3.08 3.50
CA TRP A 126 -38.79 1.77 3.91
C TRP A 126 -39.51 1.81 5.28
N LYS A 127 -39.12 2.76 6.16
CA LYS A 127 -39.66 2.83 7.51
C LYS A 127 -41.19 3.01 7.53
N PRO A 128 -41.80 3.95 6.78
CA PRO A 128 -43.25 4.06 6.72
C PRO A 128 -43.96 2.77 6.30
N ILE A 129 -43.39 2.01 5.36
CA ILE A 129 -43.93 0.72 4.92
C ILE A 129 -43.91 -0.30 6.08
N ARG A 130 -42.81 -0.33 6.85
CA ARG A 130 -42.70 -1.20 8.04
C ARG A 130 -43.68 -0.80 9.13
N ASP A 131 -43.80 0.50 9.40
CA ASP A 131 -44.68 1.03 10.43
C ASP A 131 -46.17 0.76 10.10
N GLU A 132 -46.55 0.81 8.82
CA GLU A 132 -47.88 0.42 8.34
C GLU A 132 -48.16 -1.07 8.60
N VAL A 133 -47.20 -1.95 8.28
CA VAL A 133 -47.33 -3.40 8.55
C VAL A 133 -47.50 -3.67 10.05
N ILE A 134 -46.73 -3.00 10.90
CA ILE A 134 -46.83 -3.12 12.37
C ILE A 134 -48.22 -2.68 12.84
N THR A 135 -48.70 -1.52 12.39
CA THR A 135 -50.01 -0.98 12.76
C THR A 135 -51.16 -1.90 12.34
N LEU A 136 -51.08 -2.49 11.14
CA LEU A 136 -52.07 -3.46 10.67
C LEU A 136 -52.07 -4.74 11.51
N MET A 137 -50.89 -5.21 11.93
CA MET A 137 -50.78 -6.38 12.81
C MET A 137 -51.34 -6.10 14.21
N GLU A 138 -51.03 -4.94 14.79
CA GLU A 138 -51.58 -4.47 16.08
C GLU A 138 -53.11 -4.32 16.00
N SER A 139 -53.66 -3.99 14.82
CA SER A 139 -55.11 -3.88 14.57
C SER A 139 -55.78 -5.20 14.16
N GLY A 140 -55.07 -6.34 14.19
CA GLY A 140 -55.60 -7.65 13.81
C GLY A 140 -55.78 -7.90 12.30
N LYS A 141 -55.41 -6.94 11.45
CA LYS A 141 -55.53 -7.00 9.97
C LYS A 141 -54.38 -7.78 9.32
N ARG A 142 -54.26 -9.05 9.70
CA ARG A 142 -53.12 -9.93 9.33
C ARG A 142 -52.96 -10.15 7.83
N GLY A 143 -54.07 -10.28 7.10
CA GLY A 143 -54.04 -10.49 5.65
C GLY A 143 -53.44 -9.32 4.88
N GLU A 144 -53.83 -8.09 5.25
CA GLU A 144 -53.31 -6.84 4.66
C GLU A 144 -51.82 -6.67 4.98
N ALA A 145 -51.41 -6.89 6.23
CA ALA A 145 -50.01 -6.83 6.66
C ALA A 145 -49.12 -7.81 5.88
N ALA A 146 -49.60 -9.05 5.69
CA ALA A 146 -48.89 -10.07 4.93
C ALA A 146 -48.78 -9.70 3.44
N ALA A 147 -49.83 -9.13 2.84
CA ALA A 147 -49.82 -8.69 1.45
C ALA A 147 -48.79 -7.56 1.21
N ILE A 148 -48.74 -6.55 2.09
CA ILE A 148 -47.76 -5.47 2.01
C ILE A 148 -46.33 -6.02 2.15
N THR A 149 -46.11 -6.90 3.12
CA THR A 149 -44.77 -7.48 3.38
C THR A 149 -44.25 -8.29 2.19
N LYS A 150 -45.12 -9.09 1.54
CA LYS A 150 -44.75 -9.91 0.38
C LYS A 150 -44.65 -9.11 -0.93
N GLY A 151 -45.42 -8.03 -1.06
CA GLY A 151 -45.45 -7.18 -2.24
C GLY A 151 -44.52 -5.98 -2.11
N ARG A 152 -45.10 -4.83 -1.74
CA ARG A 152 -44.40 -3.53 -1.68
C ARG A 152 -43.16 -3.58 -0.78
N GLY A 153 -43.25 -4.23 0.38
CA GLY A 153 -42.14 -4.36 1.31
C GLY A 153 -40.95 -5.14 0.73
N ALA A 154 -41.20 -6.26 0.06
CA ALA A 154 -40.15 -7.05 -0.60
C ALA A 154 -39.49 -6.26 -1.75
N LYS A 155 -40.31 -5.65 -2.63
CA LYS A 155 -39.81 -4.82 -3.75
C LYS A 155 -38.94 -3.66 -3.26
N HIS A 156 -39.31 -3.04 -2.13
CA HIS A 156 -38.53 -1.94 -1.56
C HIS A 156 -37.18 -2.43 -1.00
N VAL A 157 -37.14 -3.62 -0.40
CA VAL A 157 -35.89 -4.24 0.07
C VAL A 157 -34.98 -4.63 -1.09
N ASP A 158 -35.53 -5.11 -2.21
CA ASP A 158 -34.74 -5.37 -3.42
C ASP A 158 -34.08 -4.07 -3.93
N MET A 159 -34.82 -2.96 -3.94
CA MET A 159 -34.29 -1.65 -4.33
C MET A 159 -33.18 -1.16 -3.39
N ILE A 160 -33.33 -1.34 -2.07
CA ILE A 160 -32.25 -1.08 -1.11
C ILE A 160 -31.04 -1.97 -1.42
N SER A 161 -31.25 -3.26 -1.65
CA SER A 161 -30.18 -4.23 -1.90
C SER A 161 -29.38 -3.86 -3.15
N THR A 162 -30.04 -3.46 -4.24
CA THR A 162 -29.36 -2.95 -5.44
C THR A 162 -28.49 -1.72 -5.16
N LYS A 163 -28.96 -0.79 -4.32
CA LYS A 163 -28.16 0.38 -3.91
C LYS A 163 -26.96 -0.02 -3.04
N MET A 164 -27.14 -1.01 -2.16
CA MET A 164 -26.06 -1.58 -1.35
C MET A 164 -24.99 -2.28 -2.21
N ASP A 165 -25.41 -3.04 -3.22
CA ASP A 165 -24.49 -3.69 -4.16
C ASP A 165 -23.69 -2.63 -4.95
N ALA A 166 -24.36 -1.58 -5.42
CA ALA A 166 -23.69 -0.46 -6.07
C ALA A 166 -22.64 0.23 -5.16
N LEU A 167 -22.92 0.38 -3.85
CA LEU A 167 -21.94 0.90 -2.89
C LEU A 167 -20.73 -0.04 -2.74
N VAL A 168 -20.97 -1.34 -2.68
CA VAL A 168 -19.91 -2.36 -2.58
C VAL A 168 -19.03 -2.32 -3.82
N ASP A 169 -19.63 -2.30 -5.01
CA ASP A 169 -18.93 -2.26 -6.29
C ASP A 169 -18.14 -0.96 -6.45
N TYR A 170 -18.74 0.18 -6.10
CA TYR A 170 -18.05 1.48 -6.12
C TYR A 170 -16.78 1.45 -5.25
N ALA A 171 -16.92 0.96 -4.02
CA ALA A 171 -15.79 0.84 -3.11
C ALA A 171 -14.74 -0.17 -3.60
N ALA A 172 -15.17 -1.30 -4.18
CA ALA A 172 -14.28 -2.30 -4.77
C ALA A 172 -13.43 -1.69 -5.91
N VAL A 173 -14.05 -0.96 -6.83
CA VAL A 173 -13.35 -0.27 -7.94
C VAL A 173 -12.33 0.75 -7.41
N LYS A 174 -12.67 1.53 -6.37
CA LYS A 174 -11.69 2.42 -5.72
C LYS A 174 -10.55 1.62 -5.09
N GLY A 175 -10.84 0.50 -4.46
CA GLY A 175 -9.86 -0.43 -3.88
C GLY A 175 -8.87 -0.96 -4.91
N GLU A 176 -9.37 -1.47 -6.04
CA GLU A 176 -8.56 -1.89 -7.17
C GLU A 176 -7.68 -0.76 -7.70
N GLY A 177 -8.19 0.47 -7.73
CA GLY A 177 -7.41 1.65 -8.10
C GLY A 177 -6.19 1.87 -7.19
N PHE A 178 -6.34 1.72 -5.87
CA PHE A 178 -5.20 1.80 -4.93
C PHE A 178 -4.26 0.61 -5.07
N PHE A 179 -4.80 -0.60 -5.24
CA PHE A 179 -4.00 -1.81 -5.44
C PHE A 179 -3.13 -1.70 -6.70
N ASN A 180 -3.71 -1.28 -7.82
CA ASN A 180 -2.99 -1.10 -9.08
C ASN A 180 -1.92 -0.01 -8.98
N LYS A 181 -2.19 1.07 -8.25
CA LYS A 181 -1.17 2.10 -7.96
C LYS A 181 -0.04 1.53 -7.11
N ALA A 182 -0.32 0.72 -6.10
CA ALA A 182 0.69 0.07 -5.27
C ALA A 182 1.55 -0.89 -6.10
N VAL A 183 0.94 -1.75 -6.92
CA VAL A 183 1.67 -2.65 -7.82
C VAL A 183 2.55 -1.88 -8.79
N LYS A 184 2.04 -0.81 -9.41
CA LYS A 184 2.83 0.05 -10.29
C LYS A 184 4.01 0.70 -9.56
N THR A 185 3.75 1.25 -8.37
CA THR A 185 4.76 1.86 -7.48
C THR A 185 5.89 0.88 -7.19
N THR A 186 5.56 -0.38 -6.88
CA THR A 186 6.52 -1.46 -6.65
C THR A 186 7.33 -1.78 -7.91
N ASN A 187 6.67 -2.00 -9.05
CA ASN A 187 7.35 -2.36 -10.30
C ASN A 187 8.30 -1.26 -10.78
N ASP A 188 7.84 0.00 -10.77
CA ASP A 188 8.64 1.16 -11.18
C ASP A 188 9.87 1.31 -10.27
N THR A 189 9.71 1.03 -8.97
CA THR A 189 10.81 1.10 -7.99
C THR A 189 11.80 -0.04 -8.15
N GLN A 190 11.32 -1.27 -8.34
CA GLN A 190 12.21 -2.40 -8.60
C GLN A 190 13.04 -2.17 -9.86
N MET A 191 12.41 -1.69 -10.95
CA MET A 191 13.11 -1.37 -12.19
C MET A 191 14.16 -0.27 -11.99
N MET A 192 13.80 0.81 -11.29
CA MET A 192 14.73 1.91 -11.00
C MET A 192 15.90 1.45 -10.11
N LEU A 193 15.65 0.63 -9.09
CA LEU A 193 16.69 0.10 -8.22
C LEU A 193 17.63 -0.85 -8.97
N MET A 194 17.12 -1.69 -9.87
CA MET A 194 17.97 -2.51 -10.74
C MET A 194 18.87 -1.66 -11.63
N LEU A 195 18.32 -0.58 -12.22
CA LEU A 195 19.09 0.36 -13.04
C LEU A 195 20.20 1.03 -12.21
N LEU A 196 19.86 1.59 -11.05
CA LEU A 196 20.83 2.26 -10.17
C LEU A 196 21.91 1.29 -9.68
N MET A 197 21.55 0.04 -9.36
CA MET A 197 22.49 -0.99 -8.97
C MET A 197 23.42 -1.38 -10.12
N ALA A 198 22.91 -1.52 -11.34
CA ALA A 198 23.75 -1.79 -12.52
C ALA A 198 24.76 -0.66 -12.76
N VAL A 199 24.30 0.60 -12.68
CA VAL A 199 25.18 1.78 -12.78
C VAL A 199 26.22 1.79 -11.64
N ALA A 200 25.83 1.45 -10.42
CA ALA A 200 26.73 1.34 -9.27
C ALA A 200 27.86 0.34 -9.52
N VAL A 201 27.50 -0.86 -10.00
CA VAL A 201 28.46 -1.94 -10.25
C VAL A 201 29.41 -1.56 -11.38
N ILE A 202 28.92 -0.98 -12.47
CA ILE A 202 29.76 -0.50 -13.58
C ILE A 202 30.72 0.58 -13.06
N PHE A 203 30.20 1.56 -12.32
CA PHE A 203 31.01 2.64 -11.78
C PHE A 203 32.07 2.12 -10.81
N ALA A 204 31.71 1.24 -9.88
CA ALA A 204 32.64 0.62 -8.95
C ALA A 204 33.73 -0.19 -9.66
N SER A 205 33.36 -0.93 -10.72
CA SER A 205 34.30 -1.71 -11.53
C SER A 205 35.29 -0.82 -12.28
N VAL A 206 34.81 0.26 -12.90
CA VAL A 206 35.66 1.24 -13.60
C VAL A 206 36.57 1.95 -12.60
N ALA A 207 36.03 2.40 -11.46
CA ALA A 207 36.81 3.06 -10.42
C ALA A 207 37.91 2.13 -9.87
N ALA A 208 37.59 0.87 -9.57
CA ALA A 208 38.55 -0.13 -9.13
C ALA A 208 39.66 -0.36 -10.18
N PHE A 209 39.29 -0.54 -11.45
CA PHE A 209 40.25 -0.71 -12.54
C PHE A 209 41.19 0.49 -12.69
N LEU A 210 40.66 1.72 -12.65
CA LEU A 210 41.45 2.94 -12.74
C LEU A 210 42.40 3.11 -11.54
N LEU A 211 41.93 2.81 -10.33
CA LEU A 211 42.77 2.87 -9.12
C LEU A 211 43.88 1.84 -9.15
N ILE A 212 43.58 0.60 -9.54
CA ILE A 212 44.57 -0.48 -9.71
C ILE A 212 45.65 -0.03 -10.68
N ARG A 213 45.27 0.38 -11.91
CA ARG A 213 46.24 0.82 -12.94
C ARG A 213 47.06 2.02 -12.51
N SER A 214 46.43 2.96 -11.81
CA SER A 214 47.05 4.22 -11.39
C SER A 214 47.98 4.10 -10.19
N ILE A 215 47.77 3.12 -9.30
CA ILE A 215 48.53 3.00 -8.04
C ILE A 215 49.55 1.87 -8.17
N LEU A 216 49.14 0.69 -8.65
CA LEU A 216 50.03 -0.48 -8.74
C LEU A 216 51.10 -0.30 -9.82
N GLY A 217 50.79 0.32 -10.96
CA GLY A 217 51.79 0.55 -12.02
C GLY A 217 53.02 1.34 -11.55
N PRO A 218 52.85 2.53 -10.91
CA PRO A 218 53.97 3.26 -10.34
C PRO A 218 54.70 2.52 -9.20
N ILE A 219 53.97 1.74 -8.39
CA ILE A 219 54.58 0.93 -7.31
C ILE A 219 55.44 -0.20 -7.88
N ASP A 220 54.98 -0.89 -8.92
CA ASP A 220 55.72 -1.96 -9.58
C ASP A 220 57.00 -1.41 -10.23
N HIS A 221 56.93 -0.23 -10.85
CA HIS A 221 58.11 0.46 -11.35
C HIS A 221 59.09 0.84 -10.23
N LEU A 222 58.59 1.41 -9.12
CA LEU A 222 59.44 1.75 -7.97
C LEU A 222 60.11 0.50 -7.39
N ARG A 223 59.37 -0.60 -7.26
CA ARG A 223 59.88 -1.89 -6.78
C ARG A 223 60.94 -2.45 -7.73
N ALA A 224 60.73 -2.38 -9.03
CA ALA A 224 61.71 -2.80 -10.03
C ALA A 224 62.99 -1.94 -9.97
N THR A 225 62.86 -0.62 -9.80
CA THR A 225 64.01 0.28 -9.63
C THR A 225 64.78 -0.01 -8.34
N ILE A 226 64.10 -0.26 -7.22
CA ILE A 226 64.76 -0.63 -5.96
C ILE A 226 65.53 -1.94 -6.13
N HIS A 227 64.93 -2.96 -6.74
CA HIS A 227 65.63 -4.23 -6.99
C HIS A 227 66.82 -4.09 -7.96
N ALA A 228 66.71 -3.24 -8.98
CA ALA A 228 67.83 -2.94 -9.88
C ALA A 228 68.99 -2.26 -9.13
N ILE A 229 68.67 -1.27 -8.29
CA ILE A 229 69.68 -0.58 -7.45
C ILE A 229 70.31 -1.57 -6.45
N GLU A 230 69.55 -2.47 -5.84
CA GLU A 230 70.04 -3.48 -4.90
C GLU A 230 70.96 -4.51 -5.59
N ALA A 231 70.65 -4.89 -6.83
CA ALA A 231 71.45 -5.82 -7.63
C ALA A 231 72.74 -5.17 -8.20
N GLU A 232 72.70 -3.88 -8.57
CA GLU A 232 73.89 -3.13 -9.00
C GLU A 232 74.75 -2.67 -7.82
N SER A 233 74.14 -2.47 -6.65
CA SER A 233 74.84 -2.18 -5.40
C SER A 233 75.38 -3.48 -4.79
N ASP A 234 76.37 -4.08 -5.47
CA ASP A 234 77.26 -5.10 -4.90
C ASP A 234 78.00 -4.50 -3.68
N LEU A 235 77.32 -4.52 -2.54
CA LEU A 235 77.88 -4.32 -1.21
C LEU A 235 78.25 -5.67 -0.57
N ASN A 236 78.47 -6.72 -1.36
CA ASN A 236 78.89 -8.03 -0.87
C ASN A 236 80.10 -8.58 -1.65
N GLY A 237 81.23 -7.89 -1.48
CA GLY A 237 82.49 -8.59 -1.22
C GLY A 237 83.45 -8.75 -2.38
N THR A 238 84.04 -7.64 -2.86
CA THR A 238 85.34 -7.70 -3.56
C THR A 238 86.32 -6.60 -3.12
N TYR A 239 86.37 -6.28 -1.82
CA TYR A 239 87.43 -5.47 -1.20
C TYR A 239 88.30 -6.26 -0.21
N LEU A 240 88.59 -7.53 -0.47
CA LEU A 240 89.59 -8.28 0.33
C LEU A 240 90.30 -9.33 -0.52
N ARG A 241 91.23 -8.90 -1.39
CA ARG A 241 92.44 -9.67 -1.77
C ARG A 241 93.35 -8.81 -2.65
N THR A 242 94.15 -7.96 -2.01
CA THR A 242 95.50 -7.73 -2.53
C THR A 242 96.43 -7.75 -1.33
N ASN A 243 97.15 -8.87 -1.21
CA ASN A 243 98.30 -9.11 -0.36
C ASN A 243 99.20 -7.86 -0.30
N ILE A 244 99.60 -7.37 0.87
CA ILE A 244 100.72 -7.85 1.69
C ILE A 244 102.08 -7.76 0.95
N LEU A 245 102.97 -6.98 1.57
CA LEU A 245 104.45 -6.99 1.56
C LEU A 245 105.23 -6.02 0.63
N ILE A 246 105.90 -5.09 1.34
CA ILE A 246 107.15 -4.35 1.09
C ILE A 246 107.02 -3.07 0.25
#